data_AF-A0A815DKQ8-F1
#
_entry.id   AF-A0A815DKQ8-F1
#
_cell.length_a   1.000
_cell.length_b   1.000
_cell.length_c   1.000
_cell.angle_alpha   90.00
_cell.angle_beta   90.00
_cell.angle_gamma   90.00
#
_symmetry.space_group_name_H-M   'P 1'
#
loop_
_entity.id
_entity.type
_entity.pdbx_description
1 polymer ?
#
loop_
_entity_poly.entity_id
_entity_poly.type
_entity_poly.pdbx_seq_one_letter_code
_entity_poly.pdbx_strand_id
1 'polypeptide(L)'
;MSNEKSSQRLYLGLDLSTQQLKGIVIDEQLQTIAEEAISFNDKSLLTHHVQPNGFIVDKDDKRCITTPVFVFLEAIDVLFQKLHDQKKFDLSNIVGISGCGQQHGSVYWKTKTELESLKNFNKEKTLSLVDILQSSFSRIDCPIWMDSSTTDECQMIEKAVGNAQNLFQITGSKAYERFTGSQIMKVATKTSDVYQQTERIQLISNFLATLFSIIIHYNGRKHYNGSDQMIMQPPAIWMTSIQQKGISSERISQSTSVNVDDLECSICRDLLWKPVACQKCETPFCLTCMNRWLANRTITCPTCCNTYIERKCPPFVTKVLSHLQIICFYQANGCQEILPYEALDKHEIECGYQFAKCPGCQLEMLKKDFLNHKKSCELVPITCKDCKLMYKRNEATIKHTEKICLRKQLKRLKHEYKESKGAIQKLNIELREIRHLYSSTQQTVITFEDLPSAAKNLLHMPNVYKGFRWTKISYMHELLAIKKYSKSGYVSSFLPGDSLHVAFFGETATISIEPPNETFSLISIMACAAWNDDLELTITAYRKSIEVNQHSVILLFGRPQRIMLQWKNIDKVVFKPSGGTAHPGCDEGPGAHVSLTQLTIDDLSLSSSDFLTFD
;
A
#
# COMPACT_ATOMS: atom_id res chain seq x y z
N MET A 1 35.35 46.91 -9.08
CA MET A 1 34.76 45.82 -8.28
C MET A 1 33.34 45.62 -8.80
N SER A 2 33.15 44.58 -9.61
CA SER A 2 31.85 44.18 -10.14
C SER A 2 30.95 43.72 -8.99
N ASN A 3 29.75 44.29 -8.89
CA ASN A 3 28.68 43.86 -7.99
C ASN A 3 28.22 42.45 -8.38
N GLU A 4 28.86 41.40 -7.87
CA GLU A 4 28.25 40.08 -7.80
C GLU A 4 27.13 40.15 -6.75
N LYS A 5 25.88 40.31 -7.21
CA LYS A 5 24.72 39.97 -6.40
C LYS A 5 24.86 38.48 -6.06
N SER A 6 25.16 38.17 -4.80
CA SER A 6 25.08 36.81 -4.25
C SER A 6 23.73 36.21 -4.64
N SER A 7 23.70 35.29 -5.60
CA SER A 7 22.48 34.58 -5.98
C SER A 7 22.03 33.71 -4.81
N GLN A 8 20.75 33.80 -4.46
CA GLN A 8 20.16 33.01 -3.37
C GLN A 8 20.25 31.53 -3.73
N ARG A 9 20.87 30.71 -2.88
CA ARG A 9 20.95 29.25 -3.10
C ARG A 9 19.65 28.59 -2.67
N LEU A 10 19.11 27.74 -3.53
CA LEU A 10 17.86 27.03 -3.31
C LEU A 10 18.07 25.51 -3.31
N TYR A 11 17.19 24.81 -2.62
CA TYR A 11 17.20 23.35 -2.51
C TYR A 11 15.80 22.81 -2.82
N LEU A 12 15.73 21.80 -3.68
CA LEU A 12 14.48 21.13 -4.05
C LEU A 12 14.35 19.80 -3.31
N GLY A 13 13.27 19.68 -2.53
CA GLY A 13 12.81 18.43 -1.94
C GLY A 13 11.68 17.83 -2.77
N LEU A 14 11.77 16.53 -3.08
CA LEU A 14 10.75 15.79 -3.82
C LEU A 14 10.11 14.71 -2.95
N ASP A 15 8.82 14.46 -3.11
CA ASP A 15 8.10 13.33 -2.51
C ASP A 15 7.27 12.64 -3.58
N LEU A 16 7.81 11.54 -4.12
CA LEU A 16 7.14 10.70 -5.11
C LEU A 16 6.26 9.67 -4.39
N SER A 17 5.05 10.11 -4.03
CA SER A 17 4.08 9.34 -3.26
C SER A 17 3.27 8.39 -4.16
N THR A 18 2.27 7.74 -3.59
CA THR A 18 1.40 6.78 -4.30
C THR A 18 0.45 7.44 -5.29
N GLN A 19 -0.02 8.65 -4.99
CA GLN A 19 -1.07 9.32 -5.76
C GLN A 19 -0.61 10.63 -6.40
N GLN A 20 0.58 11.10 -6.07
CA GLN A 20 1.08 12.40 -6.50
C GLN A 20 2.60 12.50 -6.34
N LEU A 21 3.21 13.38 -7.14
CA LEU A 21 4.55 13.91 -6.92
C LEU A 21 4.43 15.31 -6.30
N LYS A 22 5.11 15.55 -5.18
CA LYS A 22 5.22 16.89 -4.59
C LYS A 22 6.64 17.41 -4.70
N GLY A 23 6.76 18.71 -4.95
CA GLY A 23 8.03 19.45 -4.94
C GLY A 23 7.94 20.63 -3.99
N ILE A 24 8.97 20.80 -3.16
CA ILE A 24 9.14 21.96 -2.28
C ILE A 24 10.51 22.59 -2.51
N VAL A 25 10.53 23.89 -2.79
CA VAL A 25 11.76 24.67 -2.95
C VAL A 25 11.96 25.49 -1.70
N ILE A 26 13.12 25.32 -1.06
CA ILE A 26 13.51 26.04 0.15
C ILE A 26 14.79 26.83 -0.05
N ASP A 27 14.96 27.90 0.71
CA ASP A 27 16.20 28.67 0.77
C ASP A 27 17.17 28.20 1.88
N GLU A 28 18.31 28.87 2.02
CA GLU A 28 19.32 28.59 3.05
C GLU A 28 18.82 28.84 4.48
N GLN A 29 17.73 29.59 4.64
CA GLN A 29 17.07 29.85 5.92
C GLN A 29 15.94 28.83 6.19
N LEU A 30 15.83 27.79 5.35
CA LEU A 30 14.81 26.74 5.40
C LEU A 30 13.38 27.29 5.25
N GLN A 31 13.23 28.43 4.57
CA GLN A 31 11.92 28.99 4.23
C GLN A 31 11.46 28.43 2.90
N THR A 32 10.18 28.07 2.83
CA THR A 32 9.54 27.67 1.58
C THR A 32 9.43 28.87 0.63
N ILE A 33 9.98 28.72 -0.57
CA ILE A 33 9.87 29.68 -1.67
C ILE A 33 8.72 29.29 -2.61
N ALA A 34 8.60 27.99 -2.90
CA ALA A 34 7.53 27.44 -3.74
C ALA A 34 7.20 26.01 -3.34
N GLU A 35 5.94 25.64 -3.55
CA GLU A 35 5.43 24.28 -3.39
C GLU A 35 4.56 23.97 -4.60
N GLU A 36 4.64 22.75 -5.10
CA GLU A 36 3.78 22.21 -6.15
C GLU A 36 3.45 20.75 -5.88
N ALA A 37 2.27 20.33 -6.34
CA ALA A 37 1.79 18.96 -6.23
C ALA A 37 1.13 18.53 -7.53
N ILE A 38 1.65 17.46 -8.14
CA ILE A 38 1.14 16.88 -9.37
C ILE A 38 0.41 15.61 -9.00
N SER A 39 -0.92 15.66 -9.03
CA SER A 39 -1.75 14.48 -8.86
C SER A 39 -1.58 13.54 -10.05
N PHE A 40 -1.46 12.24 -9.80
CA PHE A 40 -1.37 11.25 -10.88
C PHE A 40 -2.67 11.09 -11.66
N ASN A 41 -3.78 11.65 -11.16
CA ASN A 41 -5.04 11.77 -11.91
C ASN A 41 -5.18 13.10 -12.67
N ASP A 42 -4.15 13.97 -12.67
CA ASP A 42 -4.16 15.22 -13.41
C ASP A 42 -4.26 14.93 -14.91
N LYS A 43 -5.16 15.64 -15.60
CA LYS A 43 -5.38 15.50 -17.04
C LYS A 43 -4.17 15.93 -17.87
N SER A 44 -3.21 16.64 -17.27
CA SER A 44 -1.96 17.02 -17.92
C SER A 44 -0.97 15.88 -18.14
N LEU A 45 -1.20 14.71 -17.53
CA LEU A 45 -0.37 13.51 -17.72
C LEU A 45 -0.89 12.78 -18.97
N LEU A 46 -0.12 12.85 -20.06
CA LEU A 46 -0.56 12.56 -21.43
C LEU A 46 -0.58 11.07 -21.75
N THR A 47 0.04 10.21 -20.95
CA THR A 47 0.17 8.78 -21.21
C THR A 47 -0.27 7.93 -20.02
N HIS A 48 -1.50 7.42 -20.15
CA HIS A 48 -2.08 6.22 -19.53
C HIS A 48 -2.99 6.36 -18.30
N HIS A 49 -4.04 5.55 -18.38
CA HIS A 49 -5.16 5.40 -17.46
C HIS A 49 -4.72 4.77 -16.14
N VAL A 50 -4.16 5.56 -15.23
CA VAL A 50 -4.32 5.24 -13.81
C VAL A 50 -5.77 5.47 -13.42
N GLN A 51 -6.29 4.66 -12.49
CA GLN A 51 -7.61 4.91 -11.93
C GLN A 51 -7.61 6.28 -11.20
N PRO A 52 -8.78 6.87 -10.86
CA PRO A 52 -8.85 8.16 -10.17
C PRO A 52 -7.97 8.27 -8.90
N ASN A 53 -7.58 7.13 -8.34
CA ASN A 53 -6.77 6.99 -7.14
C ASN A 53 -5.25 6.98 -7.38
N GLY A 54 -4.75 7.10 -8.63
CA GLY A 54 -3.32 7.25 -8.95
C GLY A 54 -2.54 5.95 -9.15
N PHE A 55 -3.22 4.80 -9.21
CA PHE A 55 -2.64 3.47 -9.43
C PHE A 55 -3.60 2.58 -10.23
N ILE A 56 -3.12 1.42 -10.65
CA ILE A 56 -3.86 0.39 -11.38
C ILE A 56 -4.06 -0.81 -10.46
N VAL A 57 -5.30 -1.23 -10.31
CA VAL A 57 -5.65 -2.52 -9.72
C VAL A 57 -5.85 -3.51 -10.86
N ASP A 58 -5.13 -4.62 -10.81
CA ASP A 58 -5.22 -5.66 -11.84
C ASP A 58 -6.67 -6.18 -11.98
N LYS A 59 -7.03 -6.54 -13.21
CA LYS A 59 -8.40 -6.96 -13.51
C LYS A 59 -8.70 -8.35 -12.93
N ASP A 60 -7.71 -9.23 -12.96
CA ASP A 60 -7.83 -10.65 -12.64
C ASP A 60 -7.40 -10.94 -11.18
N ASP A 61 -6.38 -10.25 -10.67
CA ASP A 61 -5.96 -10.35 -9.27
C ASP A 61 -6.06 -9.00 -8.55
N LYS A 62 -7.15 -8.77 -7.80
CA LYS A 62 -7.37 -7.52 -7.06
C LYS A 62 -6.31 -7.20 -6.00
N ARG A 63 -5.44 -8.14 -5.66
CA ARG A 63 -4.30 -7.92 -4.75
C ARG A 63 -3.08 -7.34 -5.48
N CYS A 64 -3.05 -7.44 -6.81
CA CYS A 64 -1.96 -6.93 -7.63
C CYS A 64 -2.20 -5.45 -7.93
N ILE A 65 -1.30 -4.59 -7.45
CA ILE A 65 -1.46 -3.14 -7.52
C ILE A 65 -0.16 -2.50 -8.04
N THR A 66 -0.27 -1.75 -9.13
CA THR A 66 0.87 -1.18 -9.84
C THR A 66 0.66 0.29 -10.17
N THR A 67 1.74 0.99 -10.49
CA THR A 67 1.70 2.31 -11.14
C THR A 67 2.63 2.27 -12.36
N PRO A 68 2.18 2.72 -13.55
CA PRO A 68 3.06 2.82 -14.71
C PRO A 68 4.24 3.76 -14.42
N VAL A 69 5.46 3.35 -14.76
CA VAL A 69 6.65 4.19 -14.57
C VAL A 69 6.58 5.53 -15.31
N PHE A 70 5.85 5.57 -16.43
CA PHE A 70 5.64 6.77 -17.24
C PHE A 70 4.91 7.87 -16.46
N VAL A 71 3.97 7.53 -15.59
CA VAL A 71 3.28 8.49 -14.72
C VAL A 71 4.29 9.24 -13.84
N PHE A 72 5.33 8.56 -13.35
CA PHE A 72 6.38 9.20 -12.56
C PHE A 72 7.21 10.17 -13.42
N LEU A 73 7.51 9.81 -14.66
CA LEU A 73 8.29 10.64 -15.59
C LEU A 73 7.52 11.90 -15.99
N GLU A 74 6.26 11.75 -16.40
CA GLU A 74 5.39 12.87 -16.78
C GLU A 74 5.15 13.80 -15.60
N ALA A 75 4.93 13.26 -14.40
CA ALA A 75 4.73 14.09 -13.22
C ALA A 75 5.96 14.96 -12.92
N ILE A 76 7.17 14.46 -13.18
CA ILE A 76 8.41 15.24 -13.04
C ILE A 76 8.45 16.36 -14.08
N ASP A 77 8.17 16.08 -15.35
CA ASP A 77 8.11 17.11 -16.40
C ASP A 77 7.12 18.23 -16.04
N VAL A 78 5.90 17.86 -15.65
CA VAL A 78 4.85 18.80 -15.26
C VAL A 78 5.23 19.58 -14.00
N LEU A 79 5.88 18.95 -13.02
CA LEU A 79 6.35 19.64 -11.81
C LEU A 79 7.33 20.75 -12.14
N PHE A 80 8.35 20.47 -12.96
CA PHE A 80 9.34 21.49 -13.34
C PHE A 80 8.72 22.59 -14.20
N GLN A 81 7.79 22.25 -15.09
CA GLN A 81 7.05 23.22 -15.88
C GLN A 81 6.24 24.17 -14.98
N LYS A 82 5.46 23.63 -14.03
CA LYS A 82 4.67 24.45 -13.09
C LYS A 82 5.57 25.32 -12.20
N LEU A 83 6.67 24.77 -11.67
CA LEU A 83 7.63 25.55 -10.87
C LEU A 83 8.27 26.68 -11.67
N HIS A 84 8.63 26.45 -12.93
CA HIS A 84 9.14 27.48 -13.84
C HIS A 84 8.11 28.58 -14.08
N ASP A 85 6.86 28.20 -14.38
CA ASP A 85 5.80 29.13 -14.76
C ASP A 85 5.32 30.02 -13.61
N GLN A 86 5.55 29.62 -12.36
CA GLN A 86 5.31 30.48 -11.20
C GLN A 86 6.16 31.76 -11.20
N LYS A 87 7.33 31.78 -11.87
CA LYS A 87 8.27 32.91 -11.93
C LYS A 87 8.66 33.50 -10.55
N LYS A 88 8.57 32.70 -9.48
CA LYS A 88 8.91 33.12 -8.11
C LYS A 88 10.42 33.12 -7.84
N PHE A 89 11.16 32.30 -8.57
CA PHE A 89 12.61 32.15 -8.45
C PHE A 89 13.18 31.63 -9.78
N ASP A 90 14.48 31.76 -9.96
CA ASP A 90 15.20 31.16 -11.09
C ASP A 90 15.58 29.71 -10.75
N LEU A 91 15.17 28.75 -11.59
CA LEU A 91 15.54 27.33 -11.44
C LEU A 91 17.06 27.12 -11.42
N SER A 92 17.84 28.00 -12.05
CA SER A 92 19.31 27.94 -12.05
C SER A 92 19.92 28.09 -10.65
N ASN A 93 19.16 28.63 -9.69
CA ASN A 93 19.57 28.79 -8.30
C ASN A 93 19.38 27.52 -7.46
N ILE A 94 18.75 26.46 -7.98
CA ILE A 94 18.66 25.17 -7.30
C ILE A 94 20.04 24.51 -7.31
N VAL A 95 20.73 24.52 -6.17
CA VAL A 95 22.08 23.95 -6.01
C VAL A 95 22.08 22.54 -5.43
N GLY A 96 20.93 22.06 -4.95
CA GLY A 96 20.79 20.72 -4.40
C GLY A 96 19.38 20.17 -4.58
N ILE A 97 19.29 18.90 -4.94
CA ILE A 97 18.03 18.17 -5.10
C ILE A 97 18.12 16.89 -4.27
N SER A 98 17.07 16.59 -3.54
CA SER A 98 16.91 15.34 -2.80
C SER A 98 15.42 14.98 -2.75
N GLY A 99 15.10 13.76 -2.37
CA GLY A 99 13.69 13.38 -2.24
C GLY A 99 13.46 12.03 -1.61
N CYS A 100 12.19 11.76 -1.33
CA CYS A 100 11.67 10.47 -0.94
C CYS A 100 10.80 9.89 -2.05
N GLY A 101 10.64 8.57 -2.00
CA GLY A 101 9.67 7.85 -2.81
C GLY A 101 8.88 6.90 -1.93
N GLN A 102 7.67 6.54 -2.35
CA GLN A 102 6.89 5.50 -1.69
C GLN A 102 7.74 4.23 -1.51
N GLN A 103 7.65 3.64 -0.31
CA GLN A 103 8.51 2.51 0.06
C GLN A 103 8.14 1.24 -0.72
N HIS A 104 9.08 0.30 -0.78
CA HIS A 104 8.94 -1.05 -1.35
C HIS A 104 8.68 -1.16 -2.86
N GLY A 105 8.04 -0.16 -3.48
CA GLY A 105 7.79 -0.16 -4.91
C GLY A 105 9.10 -0.17 -5.71
N SER A 106 9.07 -0.81 -6.88
CA SER A 106 10.28 -1.11 -7.65
C SER A 106 10.15 -0.87 -9.15
N VAL A 107 11.19 -0.31 -9.74
CA VAL A 107 11.33 -0.02 -11.18
C VAL A 107 12.36 -0.97 -11.79
N TYR A 108 12.09 -1.45 -13.01
CA TYR A 108 12.87 -2.48 -13.72
C TYR A 108 13.44 -1.91 -15.02
N TRP A 109 14.76 -1.68 -15.03
CA TRP A 109 15.49 -1.12 -16.16
C TRP A 109 15.92 -2.21 -17.14
N LYS A 110 15.76 -1.95 -18.43
CA LYS A 110 16.09 -2.88 -19.51
C LYS A 110 17.60 -2.86 -19.81
N THR A 111 18.13 -4.01 -20.20
CA THR A 111 19.54 -4.19 -20.56
C THR A 111 19.97 -3.32 -21.75
N LYS A 112 21.07 -2.57 -21.61
CA LYS A 112 21.74 -1.71 -22.63
C LYS A 112 21.11 -0.35 -22.98
N THR A 113 19.95 0.05 -22.43
CA THR A 113 19.24 1.26 -22.89
C THR A 113 19.59 2.54 -22.12
N GLU A 114 20.03 2.45 -20.85
CA GLU A 114 20.29 3.62 -20.00
C GLU A 114 21.23 4.64 -20.66
N LEU A 115 22.24 4.20 -21.41
CA LEU A 115 23.24 5.08 -22.05
C LEU A 115 22.92 5.42 -23.52
N GLU A 116 22.11 4.61 -24.21
CA GLU A 116 21.79 4.82 -25.63
C GLU A 116 20.65 5.82 -25.81
N SER A 117 19.58 5.70 -25.03
CA SER A 117 18.46 6.64 -25.03
C SER A 117 18.90 8.07 -24.70
N LEU A 118 19.96 8.21 -23.89
CA LEU A 118 20.56 9.49 -23.56
C LEU A 118 21.27 10.17 -24.73
N LYS A 119 21.74 9.46 -25.76
CA LYS A 119 22.28 10.11 -26.97
C LYS A 119 21.27 11.03 -27.66
N ASN A 120 19.97 10.84 -27.41
CA ASN A 120 18.90 11.64 -27.98
C ASN A 120 18.54 12.91 -27.18
N PHE A 121 19.00 13.04 -25.92
CA PHE A 121 18.69 14.19 -25.07
C PHE A 121 19.18 15.54 -25.67
N ASN A 122 20.16 15.50 -26.58
CA ASN A 122 20.78 16.70 -27.16
C ASN A 122 20.22 17.11 -28.53
N LYS A 123 19.26 16.39 -29.10
CA LYS A 123 18.85 16.65 -30.49
C LYS A 123 17.70 17.65 -30.63
N GLU A 124 16.75 17.74 -29.69
CA GLU A 124 15.65 18.72 -29.78
C GLU A 124 15.16 19.16 -28.40
N LYS A 125 14.89 20.47 -28.23
CA LYS A 125 14.46 21.12 -26.96
C LYS A 125 13.03 20.77 -26.52
N THR A 126 12.40 19.77 -27.13
CA THR A 126 10.94 19.55 -27.09
C THR A 126 10.52 18.14 -26.66
N LEU A 127 11.45 17.24 -26.35
CA LEU A 127 11.13 15.87 -25.94
C LEU A 127 10.87 15.76 -24.44
N SER A 128 9.80 15.06 -24.05
CA SER A 128 9.49 14.72 -22.66
C SER A 128 10.40 13.61 -22.12
N LEU A 129 10.44 13.41 -20.80
CA LEU A 129 11.16 12.30 -20.19
C LEU A 129 10.61 10.93 -20.66
N VAL A 130 9.31 10.84 -20.94
CA VAL A 130 8.71 9.63 -21.51
C VAL A 130 9.26 9.39 -22.92
N ASP A 131 9.29 10.39 -23.79
CA ASP A 131 9.81 10.25 -25.16
C ASP A 131 11.24 9.70 -25.16
N ILE A 132 12.03 10.17 -24.20
CA ILE A 132 13.44 9.80 -24.05
C ILE A 132 13.58 8.40 -23.45
N LEU A 133 12.81 8.06 -22.40
CA LEU A 133 13.06 6.88 -21.57
C LEU A 133 12.08 5.73 -21.78
N GLN A 134 11.04 5.88 -22.61
CA GLN A 134 9.99 4.86 -22.82
C GLN A 134 10.52 3.46 -23.13
N SER A 135 11.63 3.36 -23.88
CA SER A 135 12.26 2.08 -24.26
C SER A 135 13.19 1.50 -23.20
N SER A 136 13.39 2.21 -22.08
CA SER A 136 14.42 1.91 -21.09
C SER A 136 13.96 0.99 -19.96
N PHE A 137 12.68 0.62 -19.93
CA PHE A 137 12.09 -0.19 -18.87
C PHE A 137 11.68 -1.55 -19.43
N SER A 138 12.07 -2.61 -18.73
CA SER A 138 11.64 -3.98 -19.04
C SER A 138 10.21 -4.24 -18.54
N ARG A 139 9.77 -3.47 -17.53
CA ARG A 139 8.42 -3.50 -16.96
C ARG A 139 7.87 -2.09 -16.84
N ILE A 140 6.71 -1.84 -17.44
CA ILE A 140 6.03 -0.55 -17.37
C ILE A 140 5.27 -0.42 -16.05
N ASP A 141 4.43 -1.41 -15.73
CA ASP A 141 3.59 -1.41 -14.53
C ASP A 141 4.39 -1.84 -13.29
N CYS A 142 4.91 -0.86 -12.56
CA CYS A 142 5.75 -1.09 -11.40
C CYS A 142 4.90 -1.47 -10.18
N PRO A 143 5.19 -2.57 -9.46
CA PRO A 143 4.51 -2.88 -8.22
C PRO A 143 4.78 -1.79 -7.18
N ILE A 144 3.76 -1.47 -6.39
CA ILE A 144 3.82 -0.45 -5.34
C ILE A 144 3.52 -1.06 -3.96
N TRP A 145 3.69 -0.28 -2.89
CA TRP A 145 3.60 -0.78 -1.51
C TRP A 145 2.25 -1.39 -1.12
N MET A 146 1.19 -1.13 -1.88
CA MET A 146 -0.14 -1.69 -1.62
C MET A 146 -0.33 -3.09 -2.21
N ASP A 147 0.61 -3.57 -3.05
CA ASP A 147 0.53 -4.90 -3.64
C ASP A 147 0.60 -5.99 -2.57
N SER A 148 -0.38 -6.90 -2.59
CA SER A 148 -0.52 -8.02 -1.65
C SER A 148 -0.61 -9.38 -2.37
N SER A 149 -0.11 -9.46 -3.60
CA SER A 149 -0.30 -10.61 -4.49
C SER A 149 0.80 -11.67 -4.43
N THR A 150 1.70 -11.59 -3.45
CA THR A 150 2.93 -12.41 -3.38
C THR A 150 3.03 -13.29 -2.13
N THR A 151 1.90 -13.72 -1.57
CA THR A 151 1.87 -14.60 -0.39
C THR A 151 2.65 -15.90 -0.63
N ASP A 152 2.56 -16.48 -1.83
CA ASP A 152 3.29 -17.69 -2.19
C ASP A 152 4.80 -17.46 -2.19
N GLU A 153 5.26 -16.36 -2.81
CA GLU A 153 6.67 -15.98 -2.79
C GLU A 153 7.19 -15.67 -1.39
N CYS A 154 6.38 -15.04 -0.53
CA CYS A 154 6.72 -14.83 0.89
C CYS A 154 6.99 -16.16 1.61
N GLN A 155 6.10 -17.14 1.45
CA GLN A 155 6.27 -18.48 2.05
C GLN A 155 7.52 -19.18 1.51
N MET A 156 7.80 -19.05 0.21
CA MET A 156 9.00 -19.61 -0.41
C MET A 156 10.29 -18.97 0.14
N ILE A 157 10.32 -17.64 0.30
CA ILE A 157 11.47 -16.93 0.87
C ILE A 157 11.71 -17.37 2.31
N GLU A 158 10.67 -17.41 3.15
CA GLU A 158 10.80 -17.83 4.55
C GLU A 158 11.27 -19.27 4.66
N LYS A 159 10.75 -20.17 3.82
CA LYS A 159 11.19 -21.56 3.76
C LYS A 159 12.65 -21.68 3.31
N ALA A 160 13.08 -20.87 2.35
CA ALA A 160 14.46 -20.89 1.84
C ALA A 160 15.49 -20.50 2.91
N VAL A 161 15.12 -19.63 3.85
CA VAL A 161 15.95 -19.26 5.01
C VAL A 161 15.62 -20.07 6.28
N GLY A 162 14.86 -21.15 6.13
CA GLY A 162 14.46 -22.08 7.18
C GLY A 162 13.12 -21.75 7.83
N ASN A 163 12.87 -20.49 8.20
CA ASN A 163 11.58 -20.01 8.70
C ASN A 163 11.52 -18.47 8.75
N ALA A 164 10.32 -17.93 9.06
CA ALA A 164 10.07 -16.51 9.25
C ALA A 164 10.95 -15.83 10.31
N GLN A 165 11.30 -16.55 11.39
CA GLN A 165 12.12 -15.99 12.47
C GLN A 165 13.56 -15.76 12.00
N ASN A 166 14.12 -16.69 11.22
CA ASN A 166 15.44 -16.52 10.62
C ASN A 166 15.45 -15.34 9.64
N LEU A 167 14.40 -15.20 8.82
CA LEU A 167 14.27 -14.04 7.93
C LEU A 167 14.25 -12.72 8.73
N PHE A 168 13.54 -12.68 9.85
CA PHE A 168 13.51 -11.54 10.76
C PHE A 168 14.89 -11.23 11.35
N GLN A 169 15.67 -12.24 11.75
CA GLN A 169 17.03 -12.02 12.26
C GLN A 169 17.97 -11.45 11.19
N ILE A 170 17.78 -11.84 9.93
CA ILE A 170 18.62 -11.37 8.80
C ILE A 170 18.23 -9.96 8.37
N THR A 171 16.92 -9.68 8.25
CA THR A 171 16.41 -8.48 7.55
C THR A 171 15.71 -7.48 8.46
N GLY A 172 15.46 -7.83 9.73
CA GLY A 172 14.65 -7.05 10.66
C GLY A 172 13.14 -7.19 10.45
N SER A 173 12.67 -8.06 9.56
CA SER A 173 11.24 -8.31 9.29
C SER A 173 10.97 -9.74 8.78
N LYS A 174 9.74 -10.22 8.98
CA LYS A 174 9.25 -11.42 8.28
C LYS A 174 8.96 -11.08 6.81
N ALA A 175 8.60 -12.07 6.01
CA ALA A 175 8.20 -11.79 4.64
C ALA A 175 6.82 -11.11 4.63
N TYR A 176 6.70 -10.03 3.86
CA TYR A 176 5.45 -9.34 3.60
C TYR A 176 5.29 -9.15 2.11
N GLU A 177 4.07 -9.25 1.61
CA GLU A 177 3.80 -9.32 0.18
C GLU A 177 4.29 -8.09 -0.57
N ARG A 178 4.13 -6.91 0.05
CA ARG A 178 4.60 -5.66 -0.55
C ARG A 178 6.12 -5.53 -0.62
N PHE A 179 6.88 -6.33 0.13
CA PHE A 179 8.34 -6.16 0.20
C PHE A 179 8.98 -6.49 -1.14
N THR A 180 9.99 -5.70 -1.49
CA THR A 180 10.56 -5.73 -2.85
C THR A 180 11.11 -7.11 -3.23
N GLY A 181 11.63 -7.88 -2.26
CA GLY A 181 12.14 -9.23 -2.52
C GLY A 181 11.08 -10.20 -3.05
N SER A 182 9.89 -10.25 -2.45
CA SER A 182 8.79 -11.11 -2.90
C SER A 182 8.22 -10.65 -4.25
N GLN A 183 8.14 -9.33 -4.47
CA GLN A 183 7.73 -8.75 -5.75
C GLN A 183 8.71 -9.10 -6.88
N ILE A 184 10.02 -9.00 -6.63
CA ILE A 184 11.05 -9.42 -7.60
C ILE A 184 10.93 -10.92 -7.90
N MET A 185 10.72 -11.74 -6.86
CA MET A 185 10.55 -13.18 -7.04
C MET A 185 9.32 -13.49 -7.91
N LYS A 186 8.19 -12.81 -7.69
CA LYS A 186 6.98 -12.93 -8.53
C LYS A 186 7.27 -12.56 -9.98
N VAL A 187 8.02 -11.48 -10.23
CA VAL A 187 8.40 -11.08 -11.60
C VAL A 187 9.31 -12.15 -12.22
N ALA A 188 10.28 -12.68 -11.47
CA ALA A 188 11.19 -13.72 -11.95
C ALA A 188 10.48 -15.05 -12.27
N THR A 189 9.45 -15.41 -11.50
CA THR A 189 8.72 -16.68 -11.66
C THR A 189 7.57 -16.59 -12.65
N LYS A 190 6.77 -15.52 -12.61
CA LYS A 190 5.54 -15.38 -13.41
C LYS A 190 5.76 -14.66 -14.74
N THR A 191 6.78 -13.80 -14.85
CA THR A 191 7.12 -13.04 -16.05
C THR A 191 8.64 -13.10 -16.30
N SER A 192 9.15 -14.32 -16.46
CA SER A 192 10.60 -14.59 -16.50
C SER A 192 11.31 -13.87 -17.64
N ASP A 193 10.62 -13.63 -18.76
CA ASP A 193 11.11 -12.86 -19.91
C ASP A 193 11.39 -11.40 -19.55
N VAL A 194 10.50 -10.77 -18.77
CA VAL A 194 10.68 -9.42 -18.23
C VAL A 194 11.91 -9.39 -17.31
N TYR A 195 12.02 -10.37 -16.40
CA TYR A 195 13.16 -10.45 -15.49
C TYR A 195 14.48 -10.63 -16.22
N GLN A 196 14.54 -11.51 -17.23
CA GLN A 196 15.75 -11.73 -18.05
C GLN A 196 16.16 -10.49 -18.85
N GLN A 197 15.20 -9.66 -19.26
CA GLN A 197 15.47 -8.39 -19.93
C GLN A 197 15.88 -7.28 -18.96
N THR A 198 15.81 -7.52 -17.65
CA THR A 198 16.09 -6.51 -16.62
C THR A 198 17.57 -6.53 -16.23
N GLU A 199 18.27 -5.42 -16.46
CA GLU A 199 19.66 -5.22 -16.02
C GLU A 199 19.73 -4.69 -14.58
N ARG A 200 18.77 -3.84 -14.19
CA ARG A 200 18.78 -3.19 -12.88
C ARG A 200 17.39 -3.05 -12.30
N ILE A 201 17.26 -3.33 -11.01
CA ILE A 201 16.03 -3.12 -10.24
C ILE A 201 16.30 -2.10 -9.16
N GLN A 202 15.43 -1.10 -9.02
CA GLN A 202 15.59 -0.02 -8.07
C GLN A 202 14.31 0.23 -7.30
N LEU A 203 14.44 0.64 -6.04
CA LEU A 203 13.33 1.28 -5.33
C LEU A 203 12.96 2.59 -6.02
N ILE A 204 11.70 3.01 -5.87
CA ILE A 204 11.21 4.27 -6.44
C ILE A 204 12.04 5.49 -5.99
N SER A 205 12.54 5.51 -4.75
CA SER A 205 13.47 6.55 -4.27
C SER A 205 14.80 6.57 -5.02
N ASN A 206 15.40 5.39 -5.26
CA ASN A 206 16.66 5.27 -5.99
C ASN A 206 16.50 5.54 -7.48
N PHE A 207 15.34 5.18 -8.05
CA PHE A 207 14.94 5.56 -9.40
C PHE A 207 14.96 7.08 -9.58
N LEU A 208 14.33 7.83 -8.65
CA LEU A 208 14.32 9.30 -8.69
C LEU A 208 15.74 9.87 -8.67
N ALA A 209 16.59 9.39 -7.76
CA ALA A 209 17.99 9.82 -7.67
C ALA A 209 18.79 9.49 -8.94
N THR A 210 18.56 8.31 -9.53
CA THR A 210 19.24 7.86 -10.76
C THR A 210 18.82 8.72 -11.95
N LEU A 211 17.53 9.02 -12.06
CA LEU A 211 16.99 9.88 -13.11
C LEU A 211 17.63 11.28 -13.08
N PHE A 212 17.67 11.95 -11.92
CA PHE A 212 18.33 13.25 -11.82
C PHE A 212 19.83 13.19 -12.03
N SER A 213 20.50 12.13 -11.55
CA SER A 213 21.93 11.93 -11.82
C SER A 213 22.19 11.84 -13.31
N ILE A 214 21.38 11.07 -14.03
CA ILE A 214 21.42 10.93 -15.49
C ILE A 214 21.23 12.30 -16.17
N ILE A 215 20.20 13.06 -15.80
CA ILE A 215 19.88 14.38 -16.37
C ILE A 215 21.03 15.38 -16.15
N ILE A 216 21.55 15.45 -14.92
CA ILE A 216 22.66 16.36 -14.55
C ILE A 216 23.93 15.99 -15.29
N HIS A 217 24.26 14.70 -15.33
CA HIS A 217 25.50 14.22 -15.92
C HIS A 217 25.54 14.46 -17.44
N TYR A 218 24.41 14.29 -18.13
CA TYR A 218 24.32 14.51 -19.56
C TYR A 218 24.48 15.99 -19.95
N ASN A 219 23.88 16.92 -19.19
CA ASN A 219 24.06 18.35 -19.41
C ASN A 219 25.47 18.86 -19.05
N GLY A 220 26.24 18.10 -18.26
CA GLY A 220 27.58 18.46 -17.79
C GLY A 220 28.77 18.00 -18.65
N ARG A 221 28.57 17.34 -19.80
CA ARG A 221 29.64 16.75 -20.65
C ARG A 221 30.68 15.92 -19.87
N LYS A 222 30.25 15.02 -19.00
CA LYS A 222 31.13 13.98 -18.42
C LYS A 222 30.62 12.59 -18.82
N HIS A 223 31.45 11.56 -18.62
CA HIS A 223 31.09 10.15 -18.85
C HIS A 223 30.40 9.54 -17.63
N TYR A 224 29.14 9.09 -17.77
CA TYR A 224 28.40 8.47 -16.67
C TYR A 224 28.99 7.07 -16.46
N ASN A 225 29.67 6.86 -15.34
CA ASN A 225 30.42 5.63 -15.06
C ASN A 225 29.65 4.66 -14.14
N GLY A 226 28.37 4.92 -13.85
CA GLY A 226 27.53 4.08 -12.97
C GLY A 226 27.98 4.02 -11.50
N SER A 227 29.12 4.62 -11.14
CA SER A 227 29.67 4.67 -9.78
C SER A 227 29.23 5.90 -8.97
N ASP A 228 28.62 6.89 -9.63
CA ASP A 228 28.04 8.09 -8.99
C ASP A 228 26.68 7.76 -8.33
N GLN A 229 26.67 6.78 -7.43
CA GLN A 229 25.49 6.44 -6.64
C GLN A 229 25.34 7.46 -5.51
N MET A 230 24.35 8.36 -5.64
CA MET A 230 23.82 9.09 -4.50
C MET A 230 23.32 8.08 -3.46
N ILE A 231 23.98 8.04 -2.30
CA ILE A 231 23.66 7.14 -1.19
C ILE A 231 22.39 7.66 -0.51
N MET A 232 21.23 7.27 -1.03
CA MET A 232 19.99 7.16 -0.25
C MET A 232 19.99 5.78 0.38
N GLN A 233 19.91 5.71 1.72
CA GLN A 233 20.00 4.45 2.46
C GLN A 233 19.00 3.43 1.91
N PRO A 234 19.48 2.29 1.36
CA PRO A 234 18.59 1.20 1.03
C PRO A 234 18.02 0.61 2.33
N PRO A 235 16.75 0.15 2.36
CA PRO A 235 16.32 -0.78 3.40
C PRO A 235 17.23 -2.02 3.37
N ALA A 236 17.47 -2.58 4.55
CA ALA A 236 18.50 -3.56 4.90
C ALA A 236 18.53 -4.85 4.05
N ILE A 237 18.94 -4.77 2.77
CA ILE A 237 19.03 -5.94 1.87
C ILE A 237 20.41 -6.06 1.21
N TRP A 238 21.25 -5.02 1.21
CA TRP A 238 22.64 -5.18 0.74
C TRP A 238 23.53 -5.62 1.90
N MET A 239 23.76 -6.93 2.02
CA MET A 239 24.84 -7.47 2.85
C MET A 239 26.18 -6.89 2.36
N THR A 240 26.76 -5.99 3.14
CA THR A 240 28.19 -5.67 3.12
C THR A 240 28.95 -6.79 3.84
N SER A 241 28.95 -8.01 3.29
CA SER A 241 30.01 -8.96 3.64
C SER A 241 31.27 -8.52 2.91
N ILE A 242 32.37 -8.38 3.64
CA ILE A 242 33.74 -8.15 3.16
C ILE A 242 33.93 -8.86 1.82
N GLN A 243 34.30 -8.13 0.75
CA GLN A 243 34.53 -8.68 -0.59
C GLN A 243 35.77 -9.59 -0.61
N GLN A 244 35.72 -10.74 0.04
CA GLN A 244 36.76 -11.74 -0.05
C GLN A 244 36.60 -12.48 -1.38
N LYS A 245 37.63 -12.34 -2.23
CA LYS A 245 37.78 -13.06 -3.50
C LYS A 245 38.16 -14.53 -3.25
N GLY A 246 38.82 -14.82 -2.13
CA GLY A 246 39.23 -16.14 -1.64
C GLY A 246 40.02 -15.98 -0.34
N ILE A 247 40.50 -17.08 0.25
CA ILE A 247 41.40 -17.05 1.40
C ILE A 247 42.82 -17.34 0.91
N SER A 248 43.78 -16.43 1.18
CA SER A 248 45.18 -16.69 0.84
C SER A 248 45.69 -17.95 1.55
N SER A 249 46.43 -18.80 0.85
CA SER A 249 47.00 -20.04 1.36
C SER A 249 47.95 -19.83 2.55
N GLU A 250 48.59 -18.65 2.63
CA GLU A 250 49.45 -18.24 3.75
C GLU A 250 48.68 -18.15 5.09
N ARG A 251 47.35 -18.09 5.04
CA ARG A 251 46.49 -17.98 6.22
C ARG A 251 46.13 -19.34 6.82
N ILE A 252 46.65 -20.46 6.34
CA ILE A 252 46.37 -21.79 6.89
C ILE A 252 47.38 -22.06 8.01
N SER A 253 46.90 -22.26 9.25
CA SER A 253 47.76 -22.27 10.45
C SER A 253 48.56 -23.57 10.69
N GLN A 254 48.35 -24.62 9.89
CA GLN A 254 49.06 -25.90 10.01
C GLN A 254 49.25 -26.56 8.63
N SER A 255 50.38 -27.25 8.45
CA SER A 255 50.60 -28.18 7.33
C SER A 255 49.66 -29.38 7.49
N THR A 256 48.41 -29.20 7.09
CA THR A 256 47.46 -30.30 6.96
C THR A 256 48.02 -31.27 5.92
N SER A 257 47.97 -32.58 6.20
CA SER A 257 48.33 -33.66 5.26
C SER A 257 47.33 -33.77 4.09
N VAL A 258 46.69 -32.66 3.73
CA VAL A 258 45.58 -32.56 2.81
C VAL A 258 46.05 -31.75 1.63
N ASN A 259 45.91 -32.31 0.43
CA ASN A 259 46.28 -31.63 -0.80
C ASN A 259 45.40 -30.37 -0.98
N VAL A 260 45.99 -29.19 -0.79
CA VAL A 260 45.28 -27.90 -0.86
C VAL A 260 45.10 -27.43 -2.31
N ASP A 261 45.88 -27.98 -3.24
CA ASP A 261 45.85 -27.64 -4.67
C ASP A 261 44.46 -27.88 -5.29
N ASP A 262 43.71 -28.87 -4.79
CA ASP A 262 42.35 -29.20 -5.24
C ASP A 262 41.26 -28.25 -4.69
N LEU A 263 41.64 -27.31 -3.83
CA LEU A 263 40.74 -26.35 -3.16
C LEU A 263 40.96 -24.91 -3.63
N GLU A 264 41.68 -24.71 -4.74
CA GLU A 264 41.91 -23.40 -5.30
C GLU A 264 40.77 -22.96 -6.22
N CYS A 265 40.41 -21.68 -6.13
CA CYS A 265 39.50 -21.09 -7.09
C CYS A 265 40.22 -20.84 -8.43
N SER A 266 39.63 -21.33 -9.53
CA SER A 266 40.20 -21.13 -10.88
C SER A 266 40.25 -19.67 -11.37
N ILE A 267 39.61 -18.72 -10.68
CA ILE A 267 39.61 -17.29 -11.02
C ILE A 267 40.64 -16.51 -10.19
N CYS A 268 40.60 -16.62 -8.86
CA CYS A 268 41.51 -15.86 -7.98
C CYS A 268 42.77 -16.62 -7.57
N ARG A 269 42.84 -17.95 -7.79
CA ARG A 269 43.95 -18.83 -7.37
C ARG A 269 44.19 -18.89 -5.85
N ASP A 270 43.24 -18.39 -5.07
CA ASP A 270 43.22 -18.50 -3.62
C ASP A 270 42.37 -19.71 -3.18
N LEU A 271 42.51 -20.12 -1.91
CA LEU A 271 41.64 -21.12 -1.28
C LEU A 271 40.18 -20.67 -1.40
N LEU A 272 39.32 -21.60 -1.78
CA LEU A 272 37.90 -21.37 -2.02
C LEU A 272 37.19 -20.74 -0.80
N TRP A 273 36.51 -19.62 -1.04
CA TRP A 273 35.60 -18.97 -0.08
C TRP A 273 34.16 -19.05 -0.59
N LYS A 274 33.26 -19.61 0.23
CA LYS A 274 31.87 -19.93 -0.11
C LYS A 274 31.78 -20.56 -1.51
N PRO A 275 32.32 -21.78 -1.70
CA PRO A 275 32.55 -22.36 -3.02
C PRO A 275 31.26 -22.71 -3.77
N VAL A 276 31.27 -22.47 -5.08
CA VAL A 276 30.27 -22.89 -6.07
C VAL A 276 30.97 -23.61 -7.22
N ALA A 277 30.30 -24.53 -7.91
CA ALA A 277 30.88 -25.26 -9.03
C ALA A 277 30.06 -25.11 -10.32
N CYS A 278 30.72 -25.25 -11.46
CA CYS A 278 30.03 -25.37 -12.74
C CYS A 278 29.44 -26.78 -12.90
N GLN A 279 28.16 -26.88 -13.26
CA GLN A 279 27.50 -28.17 -13.51
C GLN A 279 28.18 -29.00 -14.62
N LYS A 280 28.79 -28.36 -15.63
CA LYS A 280 29.34 -29.04 -16.81
C LYS A 280 30.75 -29.58 -16.62
N CYS A 281 31.64 -28.80 -15.98
CA CYS A 281 33.05 -29.17 -15.83
C CYS A 281 33.46 -29.41 -14.37
N GLU A 282 32.52 -29.27 -13.43
CA GLU A 282 32.70 -29.48 -11.98
C GLU A 282 33.78 -28.60 -11.32
N THR A 283 34.38 -27.68 -12.05
CA THR A 283 35.41 -26.77 -11.55
C THR A 283 34.84 -25.86 -10.46
N PRO A 284 35.51 -25.76 -9.29
CA PRO A 284 35.06 -24.91 -8.20
C PRO A 284 35.55 -23.46 -8.34
N PHE A 285 34.73 -22.53 -7.86
CA PHE A 285 34.96 -21.09 -7.85
C PHE A 285 34.49 -20.50 -6.51
N CYS A 286 35.11 -19.40 -6.06
CA CYS A 286 34.51 -18.59 -4.99
C CYS A 286 33.22 -17.94 -5.52
N LEU A 287 32.17 -17.91 -4.70
CA LEU A 287 30.88 -17.29 -5.06
C LEU A 287 31.07 -15.85 -5.56
N THR A 288 31.91 -15.06 -4.90
CA THR A 288 32.19 -13.66 -5.28
C THR A 288 32.94 -13.54 -6.62
N CYS A 289 33.88 -14.46 -6.89
CA CYS A 289 34.61 -14.51 -8.14
C CYS A 289 33.71 -14.87 -9.31
N MET A 290 32.84 -15.86 -9.12
CA MET A 290 31.88 -16.26 -10.14
C MET A 290 30.83 -15.17 -10.38
N ASN A 291 30.28 -14.57 -9.33
CA ASN A 291 29.34 -13.44 -9.44
C ASN A 291 29.96 -12.26 -10.21
N ARG A 292 31.23 -11.93 -9.94
CA ARG A 292 31.94 -10.87 -10.68
C ARG A 292 32.14 -11.24 -12.16
N TRP A 293 32.49 -12.49 -12.43
CA TRP A 293 32.64 -12.98 -13.80
C TRP A 293 31.32 -12.87 -14.59
N LEU A 294 30.21 -13.31 -14.00
CA LEU A 294 28.87 -13.19 -14.58
C LEU A 294 28.44 -11.74 -14.76
N ALA A 295 28.75 -10.87 -13.79
CA ALA A 295 28.45 -9.43 -13.87
C ALA A 295 29.18 -8.72 -15.03
N ASN A 296 30.34 -9.21 -15.46
CA ASN A 296 31.08 -8.70 -16.61
C ASN A 296 30.54 -9.21 -17.98
N ARG A 297 29.24 -9.50 -18.06
CA ARG A 297 28.51 -9.90 -19.29
C ARG A 297 28.94 -11.24 -19.90
N THR A 298 29.46 -12.16 -19.11
CA THR A 298 29.75 -13.53 -19.57
C THR A 298 28.76 -14.50 -18.92
N ILE A 299 27.96 -15.21 -19.71
CA ILE A 299 27.10 -16.30 -19.19
C ILE A 299 27.85 -17.64 -19.16
N THR A 300 29.15 -17.63 -19.44
CA THR A 300 29.97 -18.81 -19.64
C THR A 300 30.83 -19.10 -18.42
N CYS A 301 31.14 -20.38 -18.21
CA CYS A 301 32.11 -20.82 -17.22
C CYS A 301 33.51 -20.38 -17.66
N PRO A 302 34.33 -19.77 -16.78
CA PRO A 302 35.69 -19.35 -17.11
C PRO A 302 36.59 -20.50 -17.58
N THR A 303 36.32 -21.73 -17.11
CA THR A 303 37.18 -22.88 -17.37
C THR A 303 36.77 -23.65 -18.62
N CYS A 304 35.48 -23.95 -18.79
CA CYS A 304 35.00 -24.78 -19.90
C CYS A 304 34.31 -24.00 -21.02
N CYS A 305 34.22 -22.68 -20.90
CA CYS A 305 33.61 -21.74 -21.87
C CYS A 305 32.16 -22.05 -22.28
N ASN A 306 31.52 -23.02 -21.65
CA ASN A 306 30.11 -23.35 -21.83
C ASN A 306 29.22 -22.45 -20.94
N THR A 307 27.92 -22.34 -21.25
CA THR A 307 26.95 -21.71 -20.35
C THR A 307 27.10 -22.22 -18.91
N TYR A 308 27.37 -21.30 -17.98
CA TYR A 308 27.53 -21.61 -16.58
C TYR A 308 26.17 -21.90 -15.97
N ILE A 309 26.05 -23.07 -15.36
CA ILE A 309 24.94 -23.43 -14.49
C ILE A 309 25.54 -23.74 -13.14
N GLU A 310 25.10 -23.01 -12.12
CA GLU A 310 25.60 -23.16 -10.76
C GLU A 310 25.17 -24.50 -10.15
N ARG A 311 26.12 -25.18 -9.50
CA ARG A 311 25.89 -26.36 -8.68
C ARG A 311 26.64 -26.22 -7.36
N LYS A 312 26.14 -26.88 -6.31
CA LYS A 312 26.92 -27.08 -5.08
C LYS A 312 28.20 -27.87 -5.39
N CYS A 313 29.32 -27.46 -4.79
CA CYS A 313 30.55 -28.22 -4.89
C CYS A 313 30.39 -29.65 -4.34
N PRO A 314 31.22 -30.59 -4.83
CA PRO A 314 31.24 -31.95 -4.30
C PRO A 314 31.43 -31.96 -2.77
N PRO A 315 30.77 -32.88 -2.04
CA PRO A 315 30.83 -32.92 -0.57
C PRO A 315 32.25 -33.04 0.01
N PHE A 316 33.21 -33.56 -0.77
CA PHE A 316 34.60 -33.63 -0.32
C PHE A 316 35.21 -32.23 -0.16
N VAL A 317 34.88 -31.26 -1.03
CA VAL A 317 35.43 -29.88 -0.97
C VAL A 317 34.99 -29.21 0.32
N THR A 318 33.69 -29.26 0.63
CA THR A 318 33.15 -28.68 1.86
C THR A 318 33.65 -29.40 3.11
N LYS A 319 33.76 -30.73 3.06
CA LYS A 319 34.32 -31.54 4.15
C LYS A 319 35.79 -31.20 4.39
N VAL A 320 36.59 -30.97 3.36
CA VAL A 320 38.00 -30.63 3.55
C VAL A 320 38.14 -29.21 4.11
N LEU A 321 37.40 -28.23 3.55
CA LEU A 321 37.41 -26.85 4.03
C LEU A 321 37.07 -26.75 5.53
N SER A 322 36.10 -27.54 6.02
CA SER A 322 35.69 -27.50 7.43
C SER A 322 36.77 -27.97 8.42
N HIS A 323 37.79 -28.71 7.97
CA HIS A 323 38.90 -29.13 8.83
C HIS A 323 40.06 -28.13 8.83
N LEU A 324 40.02 -27.09 7.99
CA LEU A 324 41.08 -26.09 7.93
C LEU A 324 40.99 -25.14 9.11
N GLN A 325 42.16 -24.84 9.69
CA GLN A 325 42.35 -23.85 10.74
C GLN A 325 42.96 -22.59 10.10
N ILE A 326 42.16 -21.53 9.99
CA ILE A 326 42.47 -20.32 9.23
C ILE A 326 42.77 -19.17 10.18
N ILE A 327 43.92 -18.54 9.97
CA ILE A 327 44.38 -17.35 10.65
C ILE A 327 43.50 -16.17 10.21
N CYS A 328 43.04 -15.38 11.18
CA CYS A 328 42.27 -14.16 10.95
C CYS A 328 42.98 -13.20 9.97
N PHE A 329 42.22 -12.60 9.04
CA PHE A 329 42.76 -11.63 8.07
C PHE A 329 43.51 -10.47 8.73
N TYR A 330 43.12 -10.08 9.94
CA TYR A 330 43.73 -8.98 10.69
C TYR A 330 44.91 -9.40 11.57
N GLN A 331 45.59 -10.52 11.26
CA GLN A 331 46.79 -10.95 11.99
C GLN A 331 47.91 -9.91 11.96
N ALA A 332 48.12 -9.28 10.80
CA ALA A 332 49.09 -8.18 10.65
C ALA A 332 48.77 -6.98 11.56
N ASN A 333 47.50 -6.82 11.97
CA ASN A 333 47.06 -5.77 12.88
C ASN A 333 47.13 -6.21 14.36
N GLY A 334 47.47 -7.47 14.65
CA GLY A 334 47.63 -8.03 15.99
C GLY A 334 46.56 -9.04 16.41
N CYS A 335 45.65 -9.46 15.53
CA CYS A 335 44.71 -10.54 15.85
C CYS A 335 45.44 -11.90 15.88
N GLN A 336 45.38 -12.63 16.99
CA GLN A 336 46.02 -13.94 17.12
C GLN A 336 45.04 -15.13 16.97
N GLU A 337 43.79 -14.84 16.59
CA GLU A 337 42.75 -15.86 16.46
C GLU A 337 42.97 -16.76 15.25
N ILE A 338 42.88 -18.07 15.50
CA ILE A 338 42.90 -19.13 14.51
C ILE A 338 41.53 -19.81 14.58
N LEU A 339 40.83 -19.84 13.45
CA LEU A 339 39.40 -20.14 13.42
C LEU A 339 39.10 -21.26 12.42
N PRO A 340 38.10 -22.12 12.69
CA PRO A 340 37.57 -23.01 11.68
C PRO A 340 36.90 -22.21 10.56
N TYR A 341 36.87 -22.79 9.36
CA TYR A 341 36.36 -22.16 8.13
C TYR A 341 34.96 -21.53 8.29
N GLU A 342 34.05 -22.19 9.00
CA GLU A 342 32.67 -21.73 9.20
C GLU A 342 32.57 -20.52 10.16
N ALA A 343 33.50 -20.38 11.11
CA ALA A 343 33.50 -19.31 12.10
C ALA A 343 34.20 -18.03 11.61
N LEU A 344 34.94 -18.12 10.51
CA LEU A 344 35.81 -17.04 10.02
C LEU A 344 35.03 -15.77 9.68
N ASP A 345 33.91 -15.88 8.93
CA ASP A 345 33.10 -14.73 8.48
C ASP A 345 32.57 -13.93 9.68
N LYS A 346 32.01 -14.65 10.66
CA LYS A 346 31.46 -14.06 11.86
C LYS A 346 32.53 -13.31 12.66
N HIS A 347 33.69 -13.94 12.86
CA HIS A 347 34.79 -13.32 13.58
C HIS A 347 35.31 -12.07 12.86
N GLU A 348 35.57 -12.13 11.56
CA GLU A 348 36.22 -11.02 10.84
C GLU A 348 35.33 -9.78 10.73
N ILE A 349 34.01 -9.94 10.70
CA ILE A 349 33.05 -8.83 10.79
C ILE A 349 33.11 -8.16 12.18
N GLU A 350 33.27 -8.95 13.23
CA GLU A 350 33.28 -8.49 14.62
C GLU A 350 34.67 -8.11 15.13
N CYS A 351 35.73 -8.45 14.40
CA CYS A 351 37.12 -8.38 14.84
C CYS A 351 37.53 -6.97 15.29
N GLY A 352 38.02 -6.85 16.53
CA GLY A 352 38.47 -5.58 17.11
C GLY A 352 39.73 -5.00 16.46
N TYR A 353 40.46 -5.80 15.68
CA TYR A 353 41.69 -5.42 14.97
C TYR A 353 41.44 -4.90 13.55
N GLN A 354 40.18 -4.79 13.14
CA GLN A 354 39.79 -4.07 11.94
C GLN A 354 40.06 -2.57 12.10
N PHE A 355 40.57 -1.89 11.07
CA PHE A 355 40.68 -0.43 11.08
C PHE A 355 39.31 0.24 10.93
N ALA A 356 39.10 1.28 11.73
CA ALA A 356 37.95 2.15 11.67
C ALA A 356 38.43 3.61 11.62
N LYS A 357 37.76 4.41 10.77
CA LYS A 357 37.99 5.86 10.69
C LYS A 357 37.02 6.60 11.58
N CYS A 358 37.54 7.53 12.37
CA CYS A 358 36.67 8.38 13.16
C CYS A 358 35.87 9.35 12.26
N PRO A 359 34.53 9.36 12.32
CA PRO A 359 33.72 10.24 11.47
C PRO A 359 33.91 11.73 11.77
N GLY A 360 34.51 12.07 12.92
CA GLY A 360 34.84 13.43 13.30
C GLY A 360 36.21 13.88 12.80
N CYS A 361 37.27 13.35 13.43
CA CYS A 361 38.65 13.78 13.17
C CYS A 361 39.35 13.03 12.02
N GLN A 362 38.69 12.05 11.39
CA GLN A 362 39.24 11.21 10.32
C GLN A 362 40.47 10.37 10.70
N LEU A 363 40.86 10.35 11.99
CA LEU A 363 41.93 9.49 12.47
C LEU A 363 41.55 8.02 12.29
N GLU A 364 42.47 7.27 11.70
CA GLU A 364 42.37 5.83 11.46
C GLU A 364 43.00 5.08 12.64
N MET A 365 42.26 4.12 13.20
CA MET A 365 42.68 3.33 14.37
C MET A 365 41.98 1.98 14.39
N LEU A 366 42.40 1.08 15.27
CA LEU A 366 41.74 -0.21 15.42
C LEU A 366 40.35 -0.04 16.06
N LYS A 367 39.39 -0.87 15.66
CA LYS A 367 37.99 -0.84 16.14
C LYS A 367 37.90 -1.00 17.67
N LYS A 368 38.80 -1.77 18.28
CA LYS A 368 38.93 -1.89 19.74
C LYS A 368 39.29 -0.54 20.41
N ASP A 369 40.12 0.26 19.76
CA ASP A 369 40.60 1.56 20.27
C ASP A 369 39.61 2.69 19.94
N PHE A 370 38.83 2.51 18.85
CA PHE A 370 37.79 3.45 18.43
C PHE A 370 36.76 3.72 19.53
N LEU A 371 36.38 2.73 20.34
CA LEU A 371 35.43 2.94 21.45
C LEU A 371 35.95 3.92 22.50
N ASN A 372 37.26 3.88 22.79
CA ASN A 372 37.89 4.81 23.72
C ASN A 372 38.08 6.18 23.09
N HIS A 373 38.54 6.24 21.84
CA HIS A 373 38.65 7.49 21.09
C HIS A 373 37.29 8.20 20.92
N LYS A 374 36.22 7.47 20.63
CA LYS A 374 34.86 8.03 20.47
C LYS A 374 34.42 8.78 21.73
N LYS A 375 34.88 8.37 22.92
CA LYS A 375 34.56 9.02 24.20
C LYS A 375 35.31 10.34 24.42
N SER A 376 36.50 10.51 23.86
CA SER A 376 37.32 11.73 24.03
C SER A 376 37.35 12.65 22.80
N CYS A 377 36.98 12.15 21.62
CA CYS A 377 37.05 12.92 20.38
C CYS A 377 36.13 14.14 20.40
N GLU A 378 36.72 15.32 20.26
CA GLU A 378 36.04 16.61 20.22
C GLU A 378 35.26 16.86 18.92
N LEU A 379 35.73 16.29 17.82
CA LEU A 379 35.16 16.49 16.48
C LEU A 379 34.11 15.46 16.12
N VAL A 380 33.89 14.45 16.97
CA VAL A 380 32.89 13.41 16.71
C VAL A 380 31.49 14.04 16.70
N PRO A 381 30.67 13.76 15.67
CA PRO A 381 29.28 14.18 15.69
C PRO A 381 28.52 13.39 16.77
N ILE A 382 27.86 14.11 17.67
CA ILE A 382 27.02 13.59 18.73
C ILE A 382 25.58 14.00 18.43
N THR A 383 24.65 13.08 18.62
CA THR A 383 23.21 13.34 18.54
C THR A 383 22.65 13.49 19.95
N CYS A 384 22.00 14.62 20.24
CA CYS A 384 21.26 14.78 21.50
C CYS A 384 20.14 13.74 21.62
N LYS A 385 20.02 13.08 22.77
CA LYS A 385 18.98 12.09 23.02
C LYS A 385 17.57 12.68 23.00
N ASP A 386 17.41 13.92 23.46
CA ASP A 386 16.11 14.55 23.66
C ASP A 386 15.63 15.29 22.39
N CYS A 387 16.45 16.21 21.87
CA CYS A 387 16.08 17.04 20.72
C CYS A 387 16.54 16.51 19.36
N LYS A 388 17.32 15.41 19.33
CA LYS A 388 17.88 14.78 18.12
C LYS A 388 18.76 15.69 17.25
N LEU A 389 19.20 16.85 17.76
CA LEU A 389 20.17 17.70 17.06
C LEU A 389 21.53 17.01 17.02
N MET A 390 22.14 16.96 15.83
CA MET A 390 23.53 16.55 15.64
C MET A 390 24.45 17.77 15.74
N TYR A 391 25.53 17.64 16.48
CA TYR A 391 26.56 18.67 16.63
C TYR A 391 27.90 18.01 16.97
N LYS A 392 29.03 18.69 16.72
CA LYS A 392 30.34 18.21 17.17
C LYS A 392 30.46 18.36 18.68
N ARG A 393 31.16 17.45 19.36
CA ARG A 393 31.30 17.48 20.82
C ARG A 393 31.82 18.82 21.35
N ASN A 394 32.82 19.42 20.71
CA ASN A 394 33.35 20.74 21.09
C ASN A 394 32.36 21.90 20.87
N GLU A 395 31.39 21.74 19.98
CA GLU A 395 30.35 22.73 19.72
C GLU A 395 29.16 22.60 20.67
N ALA A 396 29.15 21.62 21.59
CA ALA A 396 28.01 21.32 22.46
C ALA A 396 27.54 22.53 23.28
N THR A 397 28.47 23.29 23.86
CA THR A 397 28.17 24.46 24.70
C THR A 397 27.61 25.64 23.92
N ILE A 398 27.88 25.71 22.61
CA ILE A 398 27.45 26.82 21.74
C ILE A 398 26.19 26.45 20.95
N LYS A 399 26.20 25.28 20.29
CA LYS A 399 25.14 24.83 19.39
C LYS A 399 24.03 24.02 20.08
N HIS A 400 24.26 23.54 21.30
CA HIS A 400 23.30 22.74 22.05
C HIS A 400 23.21 23.17 23.51
N THR A 401 22.81 24.42 23.74
CA THR A 401 22.39 24.88 25.06
C THR A 401 21.04 24.29 25.46
N GLU A 402 20.72 24.26 26.75
CA GLU A 402 19.43 23.80 27.26
C GLU A 402 18.25 24.51 26.58
N LYS A 403 18.36 25.83 26.38
CA LYS A 403 17.39 26.64 25.65
C LYS A 403 17.20 26.21 24.20
N ILE A 404 18.28 25.90 23.48
CA ILE A 404 18.21 25.42 22.09
C ILE A 404 17.59 24.02 22.03
N CYS A 405 17.99 23.15 22.96
CA CYS A 405 17.44 21.80 23.09
C CYS A 405 15.92 21.83 23.30
N LEU A 406 15.45 22.57 24.30
CA LEU A 406 14.03 22.69 24.65
C LEU A 406 13.21 23.32 23.52
N ARG A 407 13.72 24.37 22.86
CA ARG A 407 13.04 24.97 21.69
C ARG A 407 12.84 23.97 20.57
N LYS A 408 13.84 23.14 20.30
CA LYS A 408 13.76 22.13 19.24
C LYS A 408 12.83 20.98 19.62
N GLN A 409 12.82 20.55 20.89
CA GLN A 409 11.82 19.60 21.40
C GLN A 409 10.40 20.15 21.26
N LEU A 410 10.17 21.40 21.65
CA LEU A 410 8.86 22.05 21.52
C LEU A 410 8.40 22.13 20.07
N LYS A 411 9.32 22.45 19.13
CA LYS A 411 9.02 22.47 17.70
C LYS A 411 8.65 21.07 17.19
N ARG A 412 9.35 20.02 17.65
CA ARG A 412 9.04 18.63 17.33
C ARG A 412 7.67 18.21 17.86
N LEU A 413 7.39 18.46 19.14
CA LEU A 413 6.10 18.16 19.77
C LEU A 413 4.93 18.89 19.07
N LYS A 414 5.12 20.16 18.68
CA LYS A 414 4.12 20.90 17.90
C LYS A 414 3.86 20.28 16.54
N HIS A 415 4.91 19.76 15.89
CA HIS A 415 4.77 19.08 14.61
C HIS A 415 4.06 17.73 14.77
N GLU A 416 4.50 16.90 15.72
CA GLU A 416 3.87 15.61 16.08
C GLU A 416 2.38 15.80 16.45
N TYR A 417 2.05 16.86 17.19
CA TYR A 417 0.67 17.21 17.51
C TYR A 417 -0.14 17.57 16.26
N LYS A 418 0.42 18.37 15.34
CA LYS A 418 -0.25 18.75 14.09
C LYS A 418 -0.48 17.53 13.19
N GLU A 419 0.49 16.63 13.10
CA GLU A 419 0.36 15.37 12.36
C GLU A 419 -0.69 14.45 13.00
N SER A 420 -0.67 14.29 14.31
CA SER A 420 -1.65 13.50 15.05
C SER A 420 -3.07 14.06 14.87
N LYS A 421 -3.23 15.39 14.92
CA LYS A 421 -4.52 16.06 14.65
C LYS A 421 -5.00 15.80 13.21
N GLY A 422 -4.11 15.85 12.23
CA GLY A 422 -4.42 15.52 10.84
C GLY A 422 -4.78 14.05 10.63
N ALA A 423 -4.09 13.14 11.32
CA ALA A 423 -4.39 11.71 11.31
C ALA A 423 -5.77 11.41 11.92
N ILE A 424 -6.11 12.04 13.06
CA ILE A 424 -7.44 11.94 13.68
C ILE A 424 -8.52 12.45 12.72
N GLN A 425 -8.28 13.56 12.01
CA GLN A 425 -9.23 14.07 11.01
C GLN A 425 -9.43 13.09 9.85
N LYS A 426 -8.38 12.45 9.36
CA LYS A 426 -8.48 11.40 8.32
C LYS A 426 -9.22 10.17 8.83
N LEU A 427 -8.87 9.69 10.03
CA LEU A 427 -9.54 8.55 10.66
C LEU A 427 -11.03 8.82 10.84
N ASN A 428 -11.41 10.05 11.18
CA ASN A 428 -12.81 10.48 11.28
C ASN A 428 -13.54 10.50 9.93
N ILE A 429 -12.84 10.79 8.82
CA ILE A 429 -13.39 10.72 7.46
C ILE A 429 -13.58 9.25 7.06
N GLU A 430 -12.57 8.41 7.25
CA GLU A 430 -12.64 6.97 6.98
C GLU A 430 -13.72 6.28 7.83
N LEU A 431 -13.87 6.66 9.11
CA LEU A 431 -14.96 6.21 9.97
C LEU A 431 -16.34 6.59 9.42
N ARG A 432 -16.50 7.76 8.77
CA ARG A 432 -17.76 8.14 8.11
C ARG A 432 -18.01 7.28 6.87
N GLU A 433 -16.99 7.00 6.09
CA GLU A 433 -17.09 6.14 4.90
C GLU A 433 -17.42 4.69 5.26
N ILE A 434 -16.75 4.13 6.27
CA ILE A 434 -17.04 2.80 6.81
C ILE A 434 -18.47 2.74 7.37
N ARG A 435 -18.95 3.79 8.06
CA ARG A 435 -20.35 3.87 8.50
C ARG A 435 -21.34 3.94 7.33
N HIS A 436 -20.99 4.64 6.25
CA HIS A 436 -21.78 4.67 5.03
C HIS A 436 -21.87 3.28 4.39
N LEU A 437 -20.75 2.56 4.33
CA LEU A 437 -20.70 1.18 3.85
C LEU A 437 -21.48 0.23 4.77
N TYR A 438 -21.36 0.37 6.09
CA TYR A 438 -22.11 -0.40 7.08
C TYR A 438 -23.63 -0.19 6.97
N SER A 439 -24.09 1.06 6.78
CA SER A 439 -25.52 1.39 6.55
C SER A 439 -26.10 0.76 5.28
N SER A 440 -25.26 0.33 4.33
CA SER A 440 -25.74 -0.35 3.13
C SER A 440 -25.95 -1.86 3.30
N THR A 441 -25.65 -2.42 4.49
CA THR A 441 -25.54 -3.87 4.69
C THR A 441 -26.49 -4.51 5.73
N GLN A 442 -27.40 -3.76 6.37
CA GLN A 442 -28.48 -4.37 7.19
C GLN A 442 -29.87 -3.85 6.79
N GLN A 443 -30.30 -4.21 5.58
CA GLN A 443 -31.71 -4.12 5.21
C GLN A 443 -32.48 -5.25 5.90
N THR A 444 -33.30 -4.93 6.89
CA THR A 444 -34.22 -5.87 7.51
C THR A 444 -35.48 -5.94 6.67
N VAL A 445 -35.80 -7.15 6.18
CA VAL A 445 -37.05 -7.42 5.47
C VAL A 445 -38.07 -7.97 6.46
N ILE A 446 -39.14 -7.21 6.70
CA ILE A 446 -40.30 -7.65 7.47
C ILE A 446 -41.27 -8.37 6.53
N THR A 447 -41.38 -9.68 6.72
CA THR A 447 -42.46 -10.52 6.20
C THR A 447 -43.46 -10.83 7.33
N PHE A 448 -44.53 -11.53 7.02
CA PHE A 448 -45.61 -11.88 7.97
C PHE A 448 -45.68 -13.38 8.28
N GLU A 449 -44.60 -14.10 8.00
CA GLU A 449 -44.56 -15.57 8.05
C GLU A 449 -44.65 -16.13 9.47
N ASP A 450 -44.07 -15.42 10.45
CA ASP A 450 -44.00 -15.83 11.85
C ASP A 450 -45.22 -15.40 12.69
N LEU A 451 -46.29 -14.91 12.04
CA LEU A 451 -47.55 -14.63 12.71
C LEU A 451 -48.31 -15.93 13.05
N PRO A 452 -49.05 -15.97 14.18
CA PRO A 452 -49.82 -17.15 14.57
C PRO A 452 -50.87 -17.54 13.53
N SER A 453 -50.88 -18.81 13.12
CA SER A 453 -51.88 -19.33 12.18
C SER A 453 -53.23 -19.58 12.88
N ALA A 454 -54.26 -18.86 12.45
CA ALA A 454 -55.65 -19.24 12.69
C ALA A 454 -56.41 -19.29 11.36
N ALA A 455 -56.25 -20.39 10.63
CA ALA A 455 -56.75 -20.61 9.26
C ALA A 455 -58.27 -20.40 9.02
N LYS A 456 -59.05 -20.00 10.04
CA LYS A 456 -60.50 -19.80 9.98
C LYS A 456 -60.98 -18.39 10.35
N ASN A 457 -60.14 -17.52 10.90
CA ASN A 457 -60.55 -16.19 11.39
C ASN A 457 -59.70 -15.06 10.81
N LEU A 458 -60.31 -13.89 10.61
CA LEU A 458 -59.58 -12.64 10.43
C LEU A 458 -58.98 -12.23 11.77
N LEU A 459 -57.69 -11.91 11.79
CA LEU A 459 -56.99 -11.54 13.02
C LEU A 459 -56.45 -10.12 12.93
N HIS A 460 -56.43 -9.41 14.05
CA HIS A 460 -55.74 -8.13 14.16
C HIS A 460 -54.24 -8.36 14.34
N MET A 461 -53.42 -7.49 13.75
CA MET A 461 -51.99 -7.50 14.02
C MET A 461 -51.72 -7.39 15.52
N PRO A 462 -50.71 -8.11 16.05
CA PRO A 462 -50.25 -7.86 17.42
C PRO A 462 -49.95 -6.38 17.64
N ASN A 463 -50.29 -5.86 18.82
CA ASN A 463 -50.11 -4.44 19.16
C ASN A 463 -48.68 -3.96 18.92
N VAL A 464 -47.69 -4.83 19.11
CA VAL A 464 -46.29 -4.61 18.70
C VAL A 464 -45.82 -5.85 17.94
N TYR A 465 -45.30 -5.66 16.73
CA TYR A 465 -44.76 -6.72 15.89
C TYR A 465 -43.51 -6.21 15.17
N LYS A 466 -42.41 -6.97 15.26
CA LYS A 466 -41.08 -6.64 14.70
C LYS A 466 -40.58 -5.23 15.04
N GLY A 467 -40.81 -4.77 16.27
CA GLY A 467 -40.39 -3.44 16.73
C GLY A 467 -41.30 -2.28 16.30
N PHE A 468 -42.48 -2.58 15.74
CA PHE A 468 -43.44 -1.56 15.33
C PHE A 468 -44.81 -1.78 15.96
N ARG A 469 -45.49 -0.68 16.24
CA ARG A 469 -46.90 -0.64 16.59
C ARG A 469 -47.74 -0.53 15.33
N TRP A 470 -48.62 -1.51 15.12
CA TRP A 470 -49.49 -1.62 13.95
C TRP A 470 -50.91 -1.22 14.33
N THR A 471 -51.44 -0.18 13.69
CA THR A 471 -52.78 0.36 14.01
C THR A 471 -53.68 0.25 12.79
N LYS A 472 -54.87 -0.34 12.98
CA LYS A 472 -55.87 -0.60 11.92
C LYS A 472 -55.38 -1.50 10.79
N ILE A 473 -54.40 -2.36 11.09
CA ILE A 473 -53.89 -3.38 10.17
C ILE A 473 -54.27 -4.75 10.73
N SER A 474 -54.85 -5.57 9.87
CA SER A 474 -55.22 -6.96 10.16
C SER A 474 -54.38 -7.89 9.29
N TYR A 475 -54.38 -9.17 9.60
CA TYR A 475 -53.75 -10.19 8.75
C TYR A 475 -54.65 -11.41 8.57
N MET A 476 -54.41 -12.15 7.51
CA MET A 476 -55.13 -13.38 7.22
C MET A 476 -54.20 -14.44 6.65
N HIS A 477 -54.53 -15.70 6.94
CA HIS A 477 -53.83 -16.86 6.40
C HIS A 477 -54.30 -17.19 4.98
N GLU A 478 -53.40 -17.71 4.14
CA GLU A 478 -53.65 -18.09 2.74
C GLU A 478 -54.92 -18.94 2.56
N LEU A 479 -55.06 -20.04 3.30
CA LEU A 479 -56.25 -20.89 3.28
C LEU A 479 -57.58 -20.14 3.50
N LEU A 480 -57.61 -19.10 4.33
CA LEU A 480 -58.80 -18.28 4.54
C LEU A 480 -59.06 -17.38 3.33
N ALA A 481 -58.00 -16.77 2.78
CA ALA A 481 -58.08 -15.97 1.58
C ALA A 481 -58.62 -16.79 0.40
N ILE A 482 -58.08 -17.98 0.17
CA ILE A 482 -58.53 -18.91 -0.89
C ILE A 482 -59.98 -19.34 -0.67
N LYS A 483 -60.38 -19.62 0.57
CA LYS A 483 -61.72 -20.15 0.87
C LYS A 483 -62.83 -19.10 0.80
N LYS A 484 -62.56 -17.86 1.24
CA LYS A 484 -63.59 -16.83 1.46
C LYS A 484 -63.47 -15.65 0.50
N TYR A 485 -62.26 -15.40 -0.01
CA TYR A 485 -61.90 -14.25 -0.83
C TYR A 485 -61.17 -14.69 -2.11
N SER A 486 -61.63 -15.81 -2.67
CA SER A 486 -60.98 -16.56 -3.77
C SER A 486 -60.72 -15.72 -5.02
N LYS A 487 -61.56 -14.70 -5.25
CA LYS A 487 -61.48 -13.83 -6.42
C LYS A 487 -60.82 -12.48 -6.12
N SER A 488 -60.46 -12.22 -4.87
CA SER A 488 -59.84 -10.97 -4.45
C SER A 488 -58.35 -10.90 -4.74
N GLY A 489 -57.81 -9.68 -4.76
CA GLY A 489 -56.37 -9.46 -4.80
C GLY A 489 -55.61 -9.95 -3.56
N TYR A 490 -56.29 -10.36 -2.48
CA TYR A 490 -55.62 -10.99 -1.33
C TYR A 490 -54.99 -12.32 -1.70
N VAL A 491 -55.67 -13.14 -2.51
CA VAL A 491 -55.13 -14.45 -2.93
C VAL A 491 -53.91 -14.25 -3.83
N SER A 492 -53.97 -13.29 -4.74
CA SER A 492 -52.86 -12.95 -5.63
C SER A 492 -51.66 -12.31 -4.92
N SER A 493 -51.79 -11.99 -3.63
CA SER A 493 -50.71 -11.47 -2.80
C SER A 493 -49.79 -12.56 -2.24
N PHE A 494 -50.20 -13.82 -2.27
CA PHE A 494 -49.38 -14.95 -1.84
C PHE A 494 -48.50 -15.40 -3.01
N LEU A 495 -47.21 -15.09 -2.94
CA LEU A 495 -46.23 -15.57 -3.93
C LEU A 495 -45.85 -17.03 -3.62
N PRO A 496 -45.55 -17.88 -4.63
CA PRO A 496 -45.18 -19.27 -4.40
C PRO A 496 -43.91 -19.37 -3.55
N GLY A 497 -44.05 -19.83 -2.30
CA GLY A 497 -42.93 -20.11 -1.39
C GLY A 497 -42.59 -19.05 -0.34
N ASP A 498 -43.31 -17.92 -0.27
CA ASP A 498 -42.79 -16.70 0.40
C ASP A 498 -43.70 -16.04 1.47
N SER A 499 -44.82 -16.64 1.90
CA SER A 499 -45.47 -16.38 3.20
C SER A 499 -46.83 -17.08 3.30
N LEU A 500 -47.19 -17.57 4.49
CA LEU A 500 -48.53 -18.12 4.78
C LEU A 500 -49.56 -17.06 5.17
N HIS A 501 -49.14 -15.81 5.40
CA HIS A 501 -49.99 -14.70 5.84
C HIS A 501 -49.78 -13.44 5.02
N VAL A 502 -50.85 -12.65 4.89
CA VAL A 502 -50.82 -11.32 4.29
C VAL A 502 -51.45 -10.29 5.23
N ALA A 503 -50.82 -9.12 5.33
CA ALA A 503 -51.36 -7.99 6.07
C ALA A 503 -52.28 -7.16 5.18
N PHE A 504 -53.35 -6.59 5.74
CA PHE A 504 -54.30 -5.80 4.97
C PHE A 504 -54.99 -4.73 5.80
N PHE A 505 -55.49 -3.70 5.11
CA PHE A 505 -56.27 -2.61 5.68
C PHE A 505 -57.17 -1.98 4.60
N GLY A 506 -58.35 -1.49 5.01
CA GLY A 506 -59.29 -0.75 4.15
C GLY A 506 -59.56 0.67 4.65
N GLU A 507 -59.01 1.04 5.81
CA GLU A 507 -59.06 2.37 6.38
C GLU A 507 -57.65 2.93 6.50
N THR A 508 -57.53 4.22 6.89
CA THR A 508 -56.23 4.81 7.21
C THR A 508 -55.52 4.00 8.28
N ALA A 509 -54.39 3.40 7.90
CA ALA A 509 -53.58 2.55 8.74
C ALA A 509 -52.28 3.25 9.15
N THR A 510 -51.64 2.80 10.23
CA THR A 510 -50.41 3.42 10.73
C THR A 510 -49.43 2.36 11.23
N ILE A 511 -48.16 2.61 10.96
CA ILE A 511 -47.01 1.90 11.53
C ILE A 511 -46.13 2.94 12.23
N SER A 512 -45.81 2.73 13.50
CA SER A 512 -44.89 3.59 14.26
C SER A 512 -43.86 2.75 15.01
N ILE A 513 -42.64 3.25 15.15
CA ILE A 513 -41.57 2.54 15.85
C ILE A 513 -41.86 2.41 17.35
N GLU A 514 -41.43 1.29 17.95
CA GLU A 514 -41.52 0.99 19.37
C GLU A 514 -40.15 0.47 19.86
N PRO A 515 -39.50 1.13 20.85
CA PRO A 515 -40.05 2.13 21.77
C PRO A 515 -40.22 3.54 21.16
N PRO A 516 -41.14 4.36 21.71
CA PRO A 516 -41.34 5.73 21.25
C PRO A 516 -40.07 6.56 21.48
N ASN A 517 -39.72 7.41 20.50
CA ASN A 517 -38.53 8.29 20.40
C ASN A 517 -37.35 7.75 19.58
N GLU A 518 -37.41 6.52 19.08
CA GLU A 518 -36.46 6.03 18.07
C GLU A 518 -36.86 6.48 16.67
N THR A 519 -35.97 6.28 15.69
CA THR A 519 -36.29 6.49 14.28
C THR A 519 -35.84 5.29 13.44
N PHE A 520 -36.49 5.09 12.30
CA PHE A 520 -36.12 4.07 11.33
C PHE A 520 -36.01 4.68 9.94
N SER A 521 -35.49 3.88 9.01
CA SER A 521 -35.56 4.18 7.58
C SER A 521 -36.49 3.18 6.89
N LEU A 522 -37.43 3.68 6.08
CA LEU A 522 -38.31 2.88 5.25
C LEU A 522 -37.80 2.90 3.81
N ILE A 523 -37.26 1.75 3.37
CA ILE A 523 -36.63 1.61 2.05
C ILE A 523 -37.69 1.34 0.99
N SER A 524 -38.55 0.33 1.21
CA SER A 524 -39.61 -0.04 0.27
C SER A 524 -40.73 -0.81 0.93
N ILE A 525 -41.90 -0.84 0.28
CA ILE A 525 -43.02 -1.73 0.61
C ILE A 525 -43.43 -2.55 -0.61
N MET A 526 -44.06 -3.70 -0.39
CA MET A 526 -44.68 -4.51 -1.43
C MET A 526 -46.18 -4.57 -1.20
N ALA A 527 -46.97 -3.96 -2.09
CA ALA A 527 -48.42 -3.81 -1.90
C ALA A 527 -49.22 -3.95 -3.21
N CYS A 528 -50.49 -4.30 -3.11
CA CYS A 528 -51.45 -4.28 -4.23
C CYS A 528 -52.87 -4.00 -3.76
N ALA A 529 -53.76 -3.72 -4.71
CA ALA A 529 -55.17 -3.51 -4.42
C ALA A 529 -55.91 -4.86 -4.30
N ALA A 530 -56.83 -4.95 -3.34
CA ALA A 530 -57.58 -6.17 -3.08
C ALA A 530 -58.91 -6.26 -3.84
N TRP A 531 -59.58 -5.13 -4.08
CA TRP A 531 -60.94 -5.09 -4.66
C TRP A 531 -61.10 -4.13 -5.84
N ASN A 532 -60.34 -3.03 -5.85
CA ASN A 532 -60.48 -1.99 -6.86
C ASN A 532 -59.32 -2.03 -7.86
N ASP A 533 -59.63 -1.77 -9.12
CA ASP A 533 -58.66 -1.31 -10.12
C ASP A 533 -58.29 0.15 -9.86
N ASP A 534 -57.06 0.51 -10.19
CA ASP A 534 -56.52 1.87 -10.10
C ASP A 534 -56.69 2.52 -8.71
N LEU A 535 -56.53 1.73 -7.64
CA LEU A 535 -56.64 2.21 -6.26
C LEU A 535 -55.46 3.12 -5.92
N GLU A 536 -55.70 4.35 -5.46
CA GLU A 536 -54.64 5.22 -4.98
C GLU A 536 -54.29 4.90 -3.52
N LEU A 537 -53.00 4.72 -3.24
CA LEU A 537 -52.45 4.66 -1.90
C LEU A 537 -51.55 5.86 -1.66
N THR A 538 -51.97 6.75 -0.75
CA THR A 538 -51.12 7.82 -0.23
C THR A 538 -50.37 7.33 1.01
N ILE A 539 -49.06 7.43 0.99
CA ILE A 539 -48.16 7.06 2.07
C ILE A 539 -47.52 8.34 2.59
N THR A 540 -47.62 8.62 3.89
CA THR A 540 -47.08 9.82 4.50
C THR A 540 -46.20 9.47 5.70
N ALA A 541 -44.98 9.97 5.73
CA ALA A 541 -44.06 9.77 6.83
C ALA A 541 -43.97 10.99 7.74
N TYR A 542 -43.80 10.73 9.03
CA TYR A 542 -43.70 11.73 10.07
C TYR A 542 -42.42 11.54 10.90
N ARG A 543 -41.99 12.65 11.50
CA ARG A 543 -40.99 12.69 12.56
C ARG A 543 -41.47 13.67 13.64
N LYS A 544 -41.62 13.21 14.88
CA LYS A 544 -42.13 13.98 16.01
C LYS A 544 -43.41 14.76 15.67
N SER A 545 -44.35 14.08 15.00
CA SER A 545 -45.63 14.61 14.52
C SER A 545 -45.55 15.63 13.38
N ILE A 546 -44.36 15.91 12.82
CA ILE A 546 -44.19 16.76 11.65
C ILE A 546 -44.12 15.87 10.41
N GLU A 547 -44.90 16.19 9.38
CA GLU A 547 -44.82 15.52 8.09
C GLU A 547 -43.48 15.83 7.42
N VAL A 548 -42.74 14.78 7.03
CA VAL A 548 -41.42 14.92 6.41
C VAL A 548 -41.43 14.52 4.94
N ASN A 549 -42.20 13.48 4.59
CA ASN A 549 -42.27 12.95 3.22
C ASN A 549 -43.70 12.44 2.92
N GLN A 550 -44.11 12.52 1.66
CA GLN A 550 -45.34 11.91 1.15
C GLN A 550 -45.12 11.31 -0.23
N HIS A 551 -45.77 10.18 -0.53
CA HIS A 551 -45.78 9.54 -1.83
C HIS A 551 -47.15 8.92 -2.13
N SER A 552 -47.72 9.22 -3.29
CA SER A 552 -48.95 8.59 -3.80
C SER A 552 -48.59 7.61 -4.92
N VAL A 553 -49.21 6.45 -4.91
CA VAL A 553 -49.04 5.42 -5.94
C VAL A 553 -50.38 4.79 -6.30
N ILE A 554 -50.57 4.47 -7.59
CA ILE A 554 -51.71 3.70 -8.07
C ILE A 554 -51.36 2.21 -7.97
N LEU A 555 -52.12 1.48 -7.18
CA LEU A 555 -51.98 0.05 -6.96
C LEU A 555 -52.81 -0.73 -7.98
N LEU A 556 -52.17 -1.75 -8.56
CA LEU A 556 -52.86 -2.69 -9.45
C LEU A 556 -53.61 -3.76 -8.66
N PHE A 557 -54.78 -4.15 -9.16
CA PHE A 557 -55.57 -5.25 -8.60
C PHE A 557 -54.75 -6.56 -8.63
N GLY A 558 -54.59 -7.17 -7.46
CA GLY A 558 -53.97 -8.50 -7.30
C GLY A 558 -52.54 -8.64 -7.85
N ARG A 559 -51.83 -7.53 -8.09
CA ARG A 559 -50.43 -7.56 -8.58
C ARG A 559 -49.53 -6.83 -7.60
N PRO A 560 -48.83 -7.53 -6.69
CA PRO A 560 -47.88 -6.92 -5.76
C PRO A 560 -46.83 -6.08 -6.49
N GLN A 561 -46.73 -4.80 -6.11
CA GLN A 561 -45.78 -3.85 -6.65
C GLN A 561 -44.80 -3.39 -5.55
N ARG A 562 -43.50 -3.39 -5.88
CA ARG A 562 -42.48 -2.82 -5.00
C ARG A 562 -42.48 -1.31 -5.15
N ILE A 563 -42.80 -0.61 -4.07
CA ILE A 563 -42.83 0.85 -4.01
C ILE A 563 -41.57 1.30 -3.26
N MET A 564 -40.66 1.95 -3.97
CA MET A 564 -39.40 2.45 -3.42
C MET A 564 -39.62 3.83 -2.79
N LEU A 565 -39.28 3.96 -1.49
CA LEU A 565 -39.49 5.18 -0.72
C LEU A 565 -38.16 5.82 -0.30
N GLN A 566 -37.20 5.03 0.19
CA GLN A 566 -35.87 5.49 0.63
C GLN A 566 -35.93 6.60 1.71
N TRP A 567 -36.94 6.57 2.57
CA TRP A 567 -37.13 7.58 3.61
C TRP A 567 -36.31 7.24 4.83
N LYS A 568 -35.65 8.24 5.42
CA LYS A 568 -34.74 8.07 6.55
C LYS A 568 -35.19 8.91 7.74
N ASN A 569 -34.86 8.45 8.94
CA ASN A 569 -35.03 9.21 10.19
C ASN A 569 -36.50 9.59 10.47
N ILE A 570 -37.41 8.65 10.23
CA ILE A 570 -38.86 8.79 10.48
C ILE A 570 -39.25 7.97 11.71
N ASP A 571 -40.31 8.36 12.41
CA ASP A 571 -40.83 7.61 13.57
C ASP A 571 -42.22 6.99 13.32
N LYS A 572 -42.92 7.46 12.28
CA LYS A 572 -44.27 7.01 11.95
C LYS A 572 -44.56 7.10 10.46
N VAL A 573 -45.31 6.14 9.93
CA VAL A 573 -45.84 6.11 8.56
C VAL A 573 -47.34 5.89 8.60
N VAL A 574 -48.07 6.66 7.80
CA VAL A 574 -49.52 6.61 7.64
C VAL A 574 -49.83 6.17 6.22
N PHE A 575 -50.70 5.17 6.09
CA PHE A 575 -51.17 4.63 4.82
C PHE A 575 -52.64 5.00 4.66
N LYS A 576 -52.97 5.72 3.59
CA LYS A 576 -54.34 6.15 3.30
C LYS A 576 -54.75 5.66 1.92
N PRO A 577 -55.55 4.59 1.83
CA PRO A 577 -56.09 4.14 0.56
C PRO A 577 -57.33 4.97 0.18
N SER A 578 -57.48 5.27 -1.11
CA SER A 578 -58.64 6.02 -1.62
C SER A 578 -58.86 5.80 -3.12
N GLY A 579 -60.10 5.99 -3.57
CA GLY A 579 -60.45 5.93 -5.00
C GLY A 579 -60.48 4.51 -5.57
N GLY A 580 -60.23 4.43 -6.88
CA GLY A 580 -60.34 3.21 -7.69
C GLY A 580 -61.78 2.83 -8.05
N THR A 581 -61.91 1.89 -8.99
CA THR A 581 -63.19 1.32 -9.44
C THR A 581 -63.25 -0.16 -9.10
N ALA A 582 -64.40 -0.67 -8.68
CA ALA A 582 -64.56 -2.08 -8.31
C ALA A 582 -64.15 -3.01 -9.47
N HIS A 583 -63.28 -3.98 -9.19
CA HIS A 583 -62.81 -4.93 -10.19
C HIS A 583 -63.94 -5.88 -10.60
N PRO A 584 -64.17 -6.12 -11.91
CA PRO A 584 -65.23 -7.01 -12.37
C PRO A 584 -65.11 -8.44 -11.83
N GLY A 585 -66.20 -8.99 -11.28
CA GLY A 585 -66.26 -10.37 -10.80
C GLY A 585 -65.80 -10.60 -9.36
N CYS A 586 -65.48 -9.54 -8.61
CA CYS A 586 -65.11 -9.58 -7.19
C CYS A 586 -66.31 -9.26 -6.27
N ASP A 587 -67.30 -10.15 -6.19
CA ASP A 587 -68.52 -9.93 -5.38
C ASP A 587 -68.31 -10.18 -3.86
N GLU A 588 -67.11 -10.62 -3.47
CA GLU A 588 -66.77 -11.05 -2.12
C GLU A 588 -66.45 -9.88 -1.16
N GLY A 589 -66.29 -8.66 -1.69
CA GLY A 589 -66.09 -7.45 -0.89
C GLY A 589 -65.88 -6.17 -1.72
N PRO A 590 -66.38 -5.00 -1.27
CA PRO A 590 -66.12 -3.72 -1.92
C PRO A 590 -65.04 -2.88 -1.19
N GLY A 591 -64.41 -1.96 -1.91
CA GLY A 591 -63.77 -0.78 -1.32
C GLY A 591 -62.25 -0.70 -1.45
N ALA A 592 -61.70 0.38 -0.88
CA ALA A 592 -60.31 0.78 -0.98
C ALA A 592 -59.37 -0.06 -0.09
N HIS A 593 -59.32 -1.37 -0.32
CA HIS A 593 -58.48 -2.27 0.46
C HIS A 593 -57.12 -2.50 -0.18
N VAL A 594 -56.10 -2.43 0.66
CA VAL A 594 -54.71 -2.67 0.32
C VAL A 594 -54.23 -3.94 1.00
N SER A 595 -53.55 -4.75 0.21
CA SER A 595 -52.79 -5.91 0.66
C SER A 595 -51.31 -5.52 0.74
N LEU A 596 -50.65 -5.89 1.83
CA LEU A 596 -49.25 -5.59 2.14
C LEU A 596 -48.53 -6.91 2.46
N THR A 597 -47.49 -7.23 1.70
CA THR A 597 -46.79 -8.52 1.80
C THR A 597 -45.40 -8.40 2.38
N GLN A 598 -44.74 -7.26 2.20
CA GLN A 598 -43.37 -7.04 2.65
C GLN A 598 -43.12 -5.56 2.99
N LEU A 599 -42.34 -5.31 4.03
CA LEU A 599 -41.70 -4.01 4.27
C LEU A 599 -40.19 -4.21 4.35
N THR A 600 -39.42 -3.29 3.78
CA THR A 600 -37.94 -3.29 3.88
C THR A 600 -37.51 -2.04 4.63
N ILE A 601 -36.83 -2.23 5.75
CA ILE A 601 -36.32 -1.17 6.63
C ILE A 601 -34.80 -1.29 6.78
N ASP A 602 -34.16 -0.21 7.23
CA ASP A 602 -32.73 -0.20 7.61
C ASP A 602 -32.66 -0.14 9.14
N ASP A 603 -32.03 -1.14 9.77
CA ASP A 603 -31.75 -1.09 11.21
C ASP A 603 -30.48 -0.27 11.42
N LEU A 604 -30.61 0.99 11.87
CA LEU A 604 -29.65 1.72 12.74
C LEU A 604 -29.95 3.24 12.74
N SER A 605 -30.65 3.72 13.78
CA SER A 605 -30.45 5.08 14.28
C SER A 605 -29.57 5.01 15.54
N LEU A 606 -28.26 4.89 15.39
CA LEU A 606 -27.36 5.17 16.52
C LEU A 606 -27.46 6.65 16.86
N SER A 607 -27.91 6.91 18.08
CA SER A 607 -28.15 8.22 18.65
C SER A 607 -26.95 9.14 18.49
N SER A 608 -27.22 10.39 18.12
CA SER A 608 -26.27 11.50 18.05
C SER A 608 -25.72 11.95 19.42
N SER A 609 -25.65 11.06 20.41
CA SER A 609 -25.13 11.30 21.75
C SER A 609 -23.70 10.79 21.94
N ASP A 610 -23.14 10.02 20.99
CA ASP A 610 -21.76 9.52 21.07
C ASP A 610 -20.72 10.48 20.47
N PHE A 611 -21.11 11.73 20.19
CA PHE A 611 -20.17 12.76 19.79
C PHE A 611 -19.46 13.30 21.02
N LEU A 612 -18.26 12.79 21.28
CA LEU A 612 -17.25 13.55 22.02
C LEU A 612 -16.94 14.81 21.22
N THR A 613 -17.64 15.90 21.52
CA THR A 613 -17.21 17.26 21.20
C THR A 613 -15.94 17.53 22.00
N PHE A 614 -14.80 17.52 21.31
CA PHE A 614 -13.59 18.17 21.80
C PHE A 614 -13.53 19.56 21.17
N ASP A 615 -13.96 20.55 21.95
CA ASP A 615 -13.56 21.95 21.75
C ASP A 615 -12.06 22.14 22.00
#